data_AF-A0A7Y0RC37-F1
#
_entry.id   AF-A0A7Y0RC37-F1
#
_cell.length_a   1.000
_cell.length_b   1.000
_cell.length_c   1.000
_cell.angle_alpha   90.00
_cell.angle_beta   90.00
_cell.angle_gamma   90.00
#
_symmetry.space_group_name_H-M   'P 1'
#
loop_
_entity.id
_entity.type
_entity.pdbx_description
1 polymer ?
#
loop_
_entity_poly.entity_id
_entity_poly.type
_entity_poly.pdbx_seq_one_letter_code
_entity_poly.pdbx_strand_id
1 'polypeptide(L)'
;MSQSHLAQPLKLPCGAILPNRIARAAMTEGLSDDLLRATHRHEMLYRRWSDGGAGLLITGNVMIDHRVLERPGNVAFGGAIIPDGELCPPAGADGSGNSRLYPALCQCCADCQGCGFHLVQVHGAHDYLLSSFLSPVTNQRTDRWGGSLENRARFLLEVVRATRPVR
;
A
#
# COMPACT_ATOMS: atom_id res chain seq x y z
N MET A 1 8.75 35.31 17.10
CA MET A 1 8.70 34.33 15.99
C MET A 1 7.65 33.31 16.33
N SER A 2 6.64 33.07 15.48
CA SER A 2 5.64 32.03 15.79
C SER A 2 6.31 30.65 15.74
N GLN A 3 5.93 29.75 16.64
CA GLN A 3 6.42 28.38 16.60
C GLN A 3 5.95 27.73 15.29
N SER A 4 6.89 27.15 14.53
CA SER A 4 6.56 26.43 13.30
C SER A 4 5.72 25.20 13.62
N HIS A 5 4.50 25.15 13.11
CA HIS A 5 3.64 23.95 13.22
C HIS A 5 4.29 22.71 12.60
N LEU A 6 5.16 22.88 11.60
CA LEU A 6 5.86 21.76 10.97
C LEU A 6 6.86 21.10 11.91
N ALA A 7 7.47 21.85 12.84
CA ALA A 7 8.46 21.32 13.79
C ALA A 7 7.81 20.67 15.03
N GLN A 8 6.49 20.79 15.19
CA GLN A 8 5.80 20.24 16.35
C GLN A 8 5.59 18.72 16.20
N PRO A 9 5.81 17.93 17.27
CA PRO A 9 5.48 16.51 17.27
C PRO A 9 4.00 16.25 16.98
N LEU A 10 3.71 15.09 16.37
CA LEU A 10 2.35 14.65 16.08
C LEU A 10 2.14 13.23 16.62
N LYS A 11 1.26 13.09 17.62
CA LYS A 11 0.80 11.79 18.11
C LYS A 11 -0.27 11.24 17.17
N LEU A 12 -0.03 10.05 16.63
CA LEU A 12 -0.96 9.37 15.73
C LEU A 12 -1.95 8.49 16.51
N PRO A 13 -3.12 8.17 15.94
CA PRO A 13 -4.11 7.30 16.60
C PRO A 13 -3.60 5.90 16.97
N CYS A 14 -2.59 5.38 16.27
CA CYS A 14 -1.95 4.10 16.59
C CYS A 14 -0.94 4.19 17.75
N GLY A 15 -0.74 5.37 18.35
CA GLY A 15 0.17 5.59 19.48
C GLY A 15 1.58 6.06 19.08
N ALA A 16 1.98 5.88 17.82
CA ALA A 16 3.25 6.39 17.30
C ALA A 16 3.32 7.93 17.40
N ILE A 17 4.52 8.46 17.63
CA ILE A 17 4.78 9.90 17.71
C ILE A 17 5.77 10.27 16.61
N LEU A 18 5.32 11.10 15.66
CA LEU A 18 6.22 11.70 14.67
C LEU A 18 6.94 12.89 15.33
N PRO A 19 8.27 13.02 15.23
CA PRO A 19 9.00 14.12 15.85
C PRO A 19 8.72 15.47 15.20
N ASN A 20 8.21 15.48 13.96
CA ASN A 20 7.79 16.65 13.21
C ASN A 20 6.77 16.24 12.14
N ARG A 21 6.23 17.21 11.39
CA ARG A 21 5.16 17.02 10.41
C ARG A 21 5.65 16.92 8.96
N ILE A 22 6.94 16.63 8.76
CA ILE A 22 7.52 16.42 7.43
C ILE A 22 7.48 14.92 7.12
N ALA A 23 6.82 14.56 6.02
CA ALA A 23 6.79 13.20 5.52
C ALA A 23 7.54 13.11 4.19
N ARG A 24 8.46 12.15 4.07
CA ARG A 24 9.05 11.78 2.79
C ARG A 24 8.04 10.90 2.05
N ALA A 25 7.59 11.36 0.89
CA ALA A 25 6.61 10.65 0.05
C ALA A 25 7.17 9.32 -0.49
N ALA A 26 6.28 8.38 -0.82
CA ALA A 26 6.65 7.09 -1.41
C ALA A 26 7.53 7.29 -2.66
N MET A 27 8.58 6.48 -2.79
CA MET A 27 9.49 6.48 -3.94
C MET A 27 10.04 5.07 -4.13
N THR A 28 9.71 4.46 -5.26
CA THR A 28 10.19 3.11 -5.58
C THR A 28 11.70 3.10 -5.80
N GLU A 29 12.37 2.25 -5.04
CA GLU A 29 13.83 2.25 -4.87
C GLU A 29 14.52 1.34 -5.89
N GLY A 30 13.85 0.27 -6.32
CA GLY A 30 14.40 -0.70 -7.27
C GLY A 30 15.56 -1.52 -6.70
N LEU A 31 15.51 -1.87 -5.42
CA LEU A 31 16.61 -2.49 -4.68
C LEU A 31 16.32 -3.92 -4.20
N SER A 32 15.20 -4.52 -4.61
CA SER A 32 14.88 -5.90 -4.23
C SER A 32 15.88 -6.89 -4.80
N ASP A 33 15.94 -8.08 -4.21
CA ASP A 33 16.59 -9.22 -4.85
C ASP A 33 15.67 -9.89 -5.88
N ASP A 34 16.15 -10.96 -6.51
CA ASP A 34 15.42 -11.73 -7.53
C ASP A 34 14.18 -12.44 -6.98
N LEU A 35 14.08 -12.55 -5.65
CA LEU A 35 12.91 -13.09 -4.95
C LEU A 35 11.98 -11.98 -4.47
N LEU A 36 12.19 -10.73 -4.93
CA LEU A 36 11.41 -9.55 -4.58
C LEU A 36 11.43 -9.21 -3.09
N ARG A 37 12.48 -9.62 -2.38
CA ARG A 37 12.64 -9.34 -0.95
C ARG A 37 13.38 -8.03 -0.74
N ALA A 38 13.07 -7.36 0.37
CA ALA A 38 13.89 -6.27 0.85
C ALA A 38 15.32 -6.76 1.14
N THR A 39 16.30 -5.90 0.91
CA THR A 39 17.72 -6.22 0.99
C THR A 39 18.44 -5.25 1.93
N HIS A 40 19.66 -5.57 2.33
CA HIS A 40 20.51 -4.64 3.10
C HIS A 40 20.71 -3.27 2.40
N ARG A 41 20.56 -3.21 1.07
CA ARG A 41 20.60 -1.94 0.33
C ARG A 41 19.44 -1.02 0.68
N HIS A 42 18.25 -1.58 0.95
CA HIS A 42 17.14 -0.81 1.47
C HIS A 42 17.46 -0.28 2.88
N GLU A 43 17.98 -1.13 3.77
CA GLU A 43 18.34 -0.70 5.13
C GLU A 43 19.31 0.49 5.10
N MET A 44 20.39 0.40 4.31
CA MET A 44 21.36 1.49 4.15
C MET A 44 20.70 2.77 3.64
N LEU A 45 19.82 2.66 2.64
CA LEU A 45 19.12 3.81 2.06
C LEU A 45 18.16 4.46 3.06
N TYR A 46 17.34 3.67 3.75
CA TYR A 46 16.40 4.16 4.76
C TYR A 46 17.11 4.76 5.97
N ARG A 47 18.24 4.19 6.39
CA ARG A 47 19.11 4.78 7.43
C ARG A 47 19.60 6.16 6.97
N ARG A 48 20.13 6.27 5.75
CA ARG A 48 20.60 7.55 5.21
C ARG A 48 19.48 8.59 5.08
N TRP A 49 18.28 8.18 4.69
CA TRP A 49 17.13 9.08 4.66
C TRP A 49 16.62 9.47 6.04
N SER A 50 16.78 8.62 7.05
CA SER A 50 16.42 8.94 8.43
C SER A 50 17.30 10.05 9.01
N ASP A 51 18.57 10.13 8.61
CA ASP A 51 19.48 11.23 8.97
C ASP A 51 18.99 12.60 8.45
N GLY A 52 18.10 12.61 7.45
CA GLY A 52 17.49 13.82 6.90
C GLY A 52 16.46 14.50 7.81
N GLY A 53 16.08 13.86 8.93
CA GLY A 53 15.23 14.46 9.95
C GLY A 53 13.74 14.53 9.63
N ALA A 54 13.27 13.84 8.58
CA ALA A 54 11.82 13.73 8.32
C ALA A 54 11.14 12.94 9.44
N GLY A 55 9.95 13.39 9.85
CA GLY A 55 9.16 12.73 10.89
C GLY A 55 8.53 11.40 10.44
N LEU A 56 8.28 11.23 9.14
CA LEU A 56 7.78 10.00 8.55
C LEU A 56 8.52 9.69 7.24
N LEU A 57 8.98 8.45 7.07
CA LEU A 57 9.46 7.93 5.79
C LEU A 57 8.45 6.93 5.27
N ILE A 58 7.93 7.14 4.05
CA ILE A 58 7.02 6.21 3.40
C ILE A 58 7.82 5.38 2.40
N THR A 59 7.61 4.06 2.39
CA THR A 59 8.37 3.19 1.50
C THR A 59 8.05 3.43 0.03
N GLY A 60 8.86 2.89 -0.89
CA GLY A 60 8.38 2.63 -2.24
C GLY A 60 7.20 1.66 -2.26
N ASN A 61 6.68 1.39 -3.45
CA ASN A 61 5.55 0.47 -3.61
C ASN A 61 5.96 -0.93 -3.19
N VAL A 62 5.18 -1.49 -2.25
CA VAL A 62 5.24 -2.89 -1.85
C VAL A 62 4.07 -3.61 -2.50
N MET A 63 4.39 -4.60 -3.34
CA MET A 63 3.40 -5.28 -4.15
C MET A 63 2.67 -6.36 -3.33
N ILE A 64 1.36 -6.42 -3.49
CA ILE A 64 0.49 -7.44 -2.88
C ILE A 64 0.40 -8.73 -3.71
N ASP A 65 0.90 -8.70 -4.96
CA ASP A 65 0.92 -9.83 -5.89
C ASP A 65 2.23 -9.77 -6.69
N HIS A 66 3.09 -10.78 -6.52
CA HIS A 66 4.39 -10.85 -7.18
C HIS A 66 4.29 -10.97 -8.71
N ARG A 67 3.11 -11.31 -9.25
CA ARG A 67 2.87 -11.41 -10.70
C ARG A 67 2.60 -10.05 -11.33
N VAL A 68 2.27 -9.04 -10.53
CA VAL A 68 1.92 -7.70 -11.00
C VAL A 68 2.84 -6.70 -10.32
N LEU A 69 3.97 -6.41 -10.98
CA LEU A 69 4.96 -5.45 -10.50
C LEU A 69 4.72 -4.09 -11.14
N GLU A 70 4.98 -3.02 -10.40
CA GLU A 70 5.10 -1.68 -10.99
C GLU A 70 6.32 -1.62 -11.90
N ARG A 71 7.47 -2.13 -11.42
CA ARG A 71 8.75 -2.10 -12.12
C ARG A 71 9.73 -3.17 -11.58
N PRO A 72 10.84 -3.44 -12.30
CA PRO A 72 11.89 -4.32 -11.78
C PRO A 72 12.48 -3.79 -10.46
N GLY A 73 12.65 -4.68 -9.48
CA GLY A 73 13.24 -4.33 -8.19
C GLY A 73 12.24 -3.85 -7.12
N ASN A 74 10.93 -3.99 -7.34
CA ASN A 74 9.93 -3.77 -6.29
C ASN A 74 10.03 -4.87 -5.22
N VAL A 75 9.74 -4.49 -3.98
CA VAL A 75 9.48 -5.46 -2.91
C VAL A 75 8.07 -6.01 -3.06
N ALA A 76 7.87 -7.30 -2.83
CA ALA A 76 6.55 -7.93 -2.81
C ALA A 76 6.41 -8.85 -1.59
N PHE A 77 5.23 -8.84 -0.96
CA PHE A 77 4.87 -9.88 0.00
C PHE A 77 4.27 -11.08 -0.76
N GLY A 78 4.57 -12.31 -0.31
CA GLY A 78 4.16 -13.55 -0.99
C GLY A 78 5.25 -14.29 -1.76
N GLY A 79 6.52 -14.16 -1.34
CA GLY A 79 7.68 -14.87 -1.90
C GLY A 79 7.80 -16.35 -1.52
N ALA A 80 6.76 -16.99 -0.99
CA ALA A 80 6.64 -18.43 -1.13
C ALA A 80 5.99 -18.67 -2.50
N ILE A 81 6.71 -19.33 -3.41
CA ILE A 81 6.06 -20.08 -4.48
C ILE A 81 5.05 -20.97 -3.77
N ILE A 82 3.76 -20.61 -3.80
CA ILE A 82 2.71 -21.55 -3.43
C ILE A 82 2.79 -22.60 -4.54
N PRO A 83 3.22 -23.84 -4.26
CA PRO A 83 3.13 -24.91 -5.25
C PRO A 83 1.67 -24.97 -5.66
N ASP A 84 1.41 -25.06 -6.96
CA ASP A 84 0.07 -25.11 -7.53
C ASP A 84 -0.91 -25.85 -6.61
N GLY A 85 -1.92 -25.16 -6.06
CA GLY A 85 -3.07 -25.89 -5.52
C GLY A 85 -3.85 -25.36 -4.32
N GLU A 86 -3.36 -24.42 -3.50
CA GLU A 86 -4.19 -23.90 -2.39
C GLU A 86 -4.77 -22.52 -2.70
N LEU A 87 -5.77 -22.56 -3.58
CA LEU A 87 -6.76 -21.51 -3.72
C LEU A 87 -7.54 -21.38 -2.41
N CYS A 88 -7.32 -20.28 -1.69
CA CYS A 88 -8.31 -19.73 -0.77
C CYS A 88 -9.69 -19.71 -1.48
N PRO A 89 -10.79 -20.13 -0.81
CA PRO A 89 -12.01 -20.63 -1.46
C PRO A 89 -12.57 -19.68 -2.52
N PRO A 90 -13.17 -20.22 -3.60
CA PRO A 90 -13.80 -19.40 -4.62
C PRO A 90 -15.14 -18.90 -4.10
N ALA A 91 -15.23 -17.65 -3.61
CA ALA A 91 -16.45 -16.83 -3.71
C ALA A 91 -16.27 -15.42 -3.15
N GLY A 92 -16.32 -14.41 -4.02
CA GLY A 92 -16.85 -13.08 -3.71
C GLY A 92 -17.98 -12.82 -4.70
N ALA A 93 -19.22 -12.77 -4.20
CA ALA A 93 -20.48 -12.92 -4.95
C ALA A 93 -20.89 -11.73 -5.84
N ASP A 94 -19.95 -10.94 -6.39
CA ASP A 94 -20.29 -9.65 -7.03
C ASP A 94 -19.86 -9.48 -8.51
N GLY A 95 -19.27 -10.51 -9.12
CA GLY A 95 -18.91 -10.48 -10.54
C GLY A 95 -17.78 -9.52 -10.94
N SER A 96 -17.04 -8.96 -9.97
CA SER A 96 -15.99 -7.96 -10.22
C SER A 96 -14.64 -8.50 -10.73
N GLY A 97 -14.35 -9.79 -10.51
CA GLY A 97 -13.01 -10.35 -10.71
C GLY A 97 -12.01 -10.02 -9.59
N ASN A 98 -12.42 -9.28 -8.55
CA ASN A 98 -11.54 -8.73 -7.50
C ASN A 98 -11.39 -9.63 -6.26
N SER A 99 -11.89 -10.87 -6.29
CA SER A 99 -12.00 -11.74 -5.10
C SER A 99 -10.67 -12.03 -4.40
N ARG A 100 -9.55 -11.99 -5.13
CA ARG A 100 -8.21 -12.24 -4.59
C ARG A 100 -7.54 -10.99 -4.00
N LEU A 101 -8.02 -9.79 -4.33
CA LEU A 101 -7.35 -8.54 -3.96
C LEU A 101 -7.51 -8.22 -2.49
N TYR A 102 -8.72 -8.34 -1.93
CA TYR A 102 -8.94 -8.02 -0.52
C TYR A 102 -8.15 -8.92 0.42
N PRO A 103 -8.12 -10.27 0.27
CA PRO A 103 -7.27 -11.11 1.10
C PRO A 103 -5.78 -10.78 0.97
N ALA A 104 -5.28 -10.53 -0.25
CA ALA A 104 -3.89 -10.17 -0.47
C ALA A 104 -3.50 -8.83 0.20
N LEU A 105 -4.39 -7.82 0.11
CA LEU A 105 -4.23 -6.54 0.79
C LEU A 105 -4.20 -6.71 2.32
N CYS A 106 -5.13 -7.48 2.88
CA CYS A 106 -5.17 -7.74 4.32
C CYS A 106 -3.92 -8.49 4.80
N GLN A 107 -3.47 -9.50 4.06
CA GLN A 107 -2.26 -10.25 4.36
C GLN A 107 -1.03 -9.34 4.30
N CYS A 108 -0.89 -8.52 3.26
CA CYS A 108 0.19 -7.54 3.15
C CYS A 108 0.20 -6.56 4.33
N CYS A 109 -0.97 -6.09 4.80
CA CYS A 109 -1.05 -5.25 6.00
C CYS A 109 -0.58 -5.99 7.26
N ALA A 110 -0.96 -7.26 7.42
CA ALA A 110 -0.52 -8.10 8.54
C ALA A 110 1.00 -8.35 8.50
N ASP A 111 1.56 -8.62 7.32
CA ASP A 111 3.00 -8.83 7.12
C ASP A 111 3.78 -7.54 7.44
N CYS A 112 3.32 -6.38 6.95
CA CYS A 112 3.88 -5.07 7.33
C CYS A 112 3.89 -4.88 8.85
N GLN A 113 2.77 -5.20 9.52
CA GLN A 113 2.70 -5.12 10.98
C GLN A 113 3.68 -6.08 11.66
N GLY A 114 3.80 -7.31 11.16
CA GLY A 114 4.77 -8.31 11.64
C GLY A 114 6.23 -7.87 11.47
N CYS A 115 6.52 -7.07 10.44
CA CYS A 115 7.82 -6.44 10.22
C CYS A 115 8.05 -5.16 11.06
N GLY A 116 7.10 -4.77 11.92
CA GLY A 116 7.24 -3.61 12.82
C GLY A 116 6.83 -2.26 12.20
N PHE A 117 6.16 -2.25 11.04
CA PHE A 117 5.60 -1.01 10.50
C PHE A 117 4.38 -0.57 11.32
N HIS A 118 4.35 0.71 11.69
CA HIS A 118 3.26 1.30 12.47
C HIS A 118 2.11 1.83 11.61
N LEU A 119 2.36 2.01 10.31
CA LEU A 119 1.46 2.62 9.34
C LEU A 119 1.57 1.90 8.01
N VAL A 120 0.46 1.81 7.29
CA VAL A 120 0.39 1.38 5.88
C VAL A 120 -0.29 2.48 5.09
N GLN A 121 0.26 2.79 3.91
CA GLN A 121 -0.36 3.68 2.94
C GLN A 121 -0.98 2.85 1.81
N VAL A 122 -2.29 2.97 1.61
CA VAL A 122 -2.97 2.41 0.43
C VAL A 122 -2.65 3.31 -0.77
N HIS A 123 -1.99 2.77 -1.79
CA HIS A 123 -1.60 3.57 -2.95
C HIS A 123 -2.73 3.65 -3.99
N GLY A 124 -3.36 4.83 -4.08
CA GLY A 124 -4.46 5.09 -5.02
C GLY A 124 -4.21 6.20 -6.05
N ALA A 125 -2.97 6.39 -6.47
CA ALA A 125 -2.57 7.42 -7.42
C ALA A 125 -1.74 6.84 -8.58
N HIS A 126 -1.26 7.71 -9.48
CA HIS A 126 -0.34 7.40 -10.59
C HIS A 126 -0.84 6.33 -11.57
N ASP A 127 -2.13 6.37 -11.90
CA ASP A 127 -2.76 5.51 -12.92
C ASP A 127 -2.69 3.99 -12.64
N TYR A 128 -2.37 3.59 -11.41
CA TYR A 128 -2.54 2.22 -10.95
C TYR A 128 -4.02 1.84 -10.76
N LEU A 129 -4.23 0.60 -10.34
CA LEU A 129 -5.55 -0.03 -10.21
C LEU A 129 -6.60 0.84 -9.52
N LEU A 130 -6.33 1.41 -8.35
CA LEU A 130 -7.35 2.18 -7.63
C LEU A 130 -7.69 3.49 -8.34
N SER A 131 -6.70 4.18 -8.90
CA SER A 131 -6.94 5.37 -9.72
C SER A 131 -7.65 5.05 -11.04
N SER A 132 -7.44 3.85 -11.60
CA SER A 132 -8.14 3.43 -12.82
C SER A 132 -9.63 3.21 -12.58
N PHE A 133 -10.05 2.81 -11.38
CA PHE A 133 -11.47 2.77 -11.01
C PHE A 133 -12.05 4.17 -10.84
N LEU A 134 -11.30 5.13 -10.30
CA LEU A 134 -11.77 6.49 -10.06
C LEU A 134 -11.94 7.30 -11.36
N SER A 135 -11.03 7.12 -12.31
CA SER A 135 -10.97 7.93 -13.53
C SER A 135 -12.13 7.62 -14.49
N PRO A 136 -12.89 8.62 -14.95
CA PRO A 136 -13.93 8.43 -15.96
C PRO A 136 -13.36 8.15 -17.36
N VAL A 137 -12.04 8.25 -17.56
CA VAL A 137 -11.40 7.93 -18.85
C VAL A 137 -11.14 6.43 -18.94
N THR A 138 -10.61 5.83 -17.88
CA THR A 138 -10.22 4.41 -17.85
C THR A 138 -11.34 3.49 -17.34
N ASN A 139 -12.33 4.01 -16.60
CA ASN A 139 -13.49 3.26 -16.13
C ASN A 139 -14.77 3.65 -16.88
N GLN A 140 -15.07 2.89 -17.94
CA GLN A 140 -16.31 2.99 -18.72
C GLN A 140 -17.37 1.94 -18.29
N ARG A 141 -17.24 1.36 -17.09
CA ARG A 141 -18.18 0.34 -16.62
C ARG A 141 -19.56 0.95 -16.35
N THR A 142 -20.59 0.13 -16.49
CA THR A 142 -22.00 0.51 -16.23
C THR A 142 -22.59 -0.19 -15.01
N ASP A 143 -21.77 -0.98 -14.29
CA ASP A 143 -22.17 -1.67 -13.06
C ASP A 143 -21.87 -0.84 -11.81
N ARG A 144 -21.97 -1.46 -10.61
CA ARG A 144 -21.76 -0.77 -9.32
C ARG A 144 -20.34 -0.21 -9.11
N TRP A 145 -19.42 -0.50 -10.01
CA TRP A 145 -18.03 -0.06 -9.97
C TRP A 145 -17.72 1.06 -10.96
N GLY A 146 -18.67 1.44 -11.82
CA GLY A 146 -18.51 2.52 -12.80
C GLY A 146 -19.74 3.42 -12.94
N GLY A 147 -19.73 4.26 -13.97
CA GLY A 147 -20.78 5.25 -14.18
C GLY A 147 -20.60 6.45 -13.24
N SER A 148 -21.35 6.50 -12.13
CA SER A 148 -21.33 7.66 -11.22
C SER A 148 -20.00 7.82 -10.47
N LEU A 149 -19.71 9.02 -9.96
CA LEU A 149 -18.51 9.27 -9.16
C LEU A 149 -18.46 8.40 -7.91
N GLU A 150 -19.61 8.20 -7.25
CA GLU A 150 -19.76 7.36 -6.06
C GLU A 150 -19.41 5.89 -6.34
N ASN A 151 -19.86 5.36 -7.48
CA ASN A 151 -19.53 4.00 -7.90
C ASN A 151 -18.04 3.84 -8.23
N ARG A 152 -17.45 4.82 -8.92
CA ARG A 152 -16.03 4.83 -9.25
C ARG A 152 -15.13 4.95 -8.01
N ALA A 153 -15.55 5.73 -7.02
CA ALA A 153 -14.85 5.86 -5.73
C ALA A 153 -15.03 4.64 -4.79
N ARG A 154 -16.03 3.80 -5.05
CA ARG A 154 -16.42 2.66 -4.19
C ARG A 154 -15.25 1.73 -3.90
N PHE A 155 -14.46 1.39 -4.91
CA PHE A 155 -13.43 0.37 -4.78
C PHE A 155 -12.33 0.77 -3.79
N LEU A 156 -11.85 2.02 -3.85
CA LEU A 156 -10.90 2.55 -2.87
C LEU A 156 -11.46 2.49 -1.45
N LEU A 157 -12.72 2.88 -1.24
CA LEU A 157 -13.35 2.86 0.08
C LEU A 157 -13.50 1.44 0.61
N GLU A 158 -13.85 0.47 -0.24
CA GLU A 158 -13.92 -0.93 0.15
C GLU A 158 -12.53 -1.50 0.51
N VAL A 159 -11.48 -1.14 -0.24
CA VAL A 159 -10.10 -1.52 0.10
C VAL A 159 -9.71 -0.98 1.47
N VAL A 160 -9.94 0.32 1.72
CA VAL A 160 -9.64 0.93 3.02
C VAL A 160 -10.43 0.30 4.17
N ARG A 161 -11.68 -0.11 3.92
CA ARG A 161 -12.49 -0.80 4.93
C ARG A 161 -11.97 -2.22 5.20
N ALA A 162 -11.58 -2.94 4.16
CA ALA A 162 -11.07 -4.31 4.28
C ALA A 162 -9.72 -4.37 5.01
N THR A 163 -8.82 -3.42 4.73
CA THR A 163 -7.49 -3.38 5.36
C THR A 163 -7.49 -2.79 6.76
N ARG A 164 -8.60 -2.18 7.20
CA ARG A 164 -8.70 -1.65 8.55
C ARG A 164 -8.83 -2.82 9.53
N PRO A 165 -7.89 -3.01 10.49
CA PRO A 165 -8.02 -4.04 11.50
C PRO A 165 -9.31 -3.83 12.30
N VAL A 166 -10.05 -4.91 12.53
CA VAL A 166 -11.23 -4.90 13.40
C VAL A 166 -10.73 -4.63 14.82
N ARG A 167 -11.29 -3.61 15.47
CA ARG A 167 -11.04 -3.32 16.88
C ARG A 167 -11.75 -4.33 17.77
#